data_AF-A0A4V2ES51-F1
#
_entry.id   AF-A0A4V2ES51-F1
#
_cell.length_a   1.000
_cell.length_b   1.000
_cell.length_c   1.000
_cell.angle_alpha   90.00
_cell.angle_beta   90.00
_cell.angle_gamma   90.00
#
_symmetry.space_group_name_H-M   'P 1'
#
loop_
_entity.id
_entity.type
_entity.pdbx_description
1 polymer ?
#
loop_
_entity_poly.entity_id
_entity_poly.type
_entity_poly.pdbx_seq_one_letter_code
_entity_poly.pdbx_strand_id
1 'polypeptide(L)'
;MRKRRTIIGTLVGTVAASLIATAAPASAAPAPAWDHLAFPNGYNKSDETLRDVAATGPTDAWAIGERRLNKPPNISTCGDLSRWNGQAWTDGPMPSYECNGKLIAISAESATSVWTLDSKNAYQWTGQSWTTIPLPVSATGTPFWANDISVVGGTTWIVGRLSNGDKVTTEIYKWQNGSWQRALLPLPAGENTVASVHAVAPDNVWAVGTIDLYSPANKARALVLHWNGTSWNYLPAPGLAPLQTVQLNAVTVAAGQAWVGGALTTYESNNISVKSVNAFLMRRDGSTWTVTPSPEPQPGPASYNGPRVLSLAVHGSEVWAGGSHSVDGRTIGLLIRWDGQAWRPATPTPPFTEYDVKALSSKPGHGLWAVGHGTRVTDPQATGDYVARLTG
;
A
#
# COMPACT_ATOMS: atom_id res chain seq x y z
N MET A 1 59.51 14.31 -78.66
CA MET A 1 58.44 13.32 -78.41
C MET A 1 58.15 13.29 -76.91
N ARG A 2 56.98 13.79 -76.49
CA ARG A 2 56.58 13.93 -75.06
C ARG A 2 56.35 12.54 -74.44
N LYS A 3 57.26 12.08 -73.57
CA LYS A 3 57.02 10.92 -72.69
C LYS A 3 56.61 11.44 -71.29
N ARG A 4 55.36 11.19 -70.91
CA ARG A 4 54.85 11.36 -69.54
C ARG A 4 55.65 10.43 -68.62
N ARG A 5 56.24 10.97 -67.55
CA ARG A 5 56.75 10.18 -66.42
C ARG A 5 55.80 10.40 -65.24
N THR A 6 55.10 9.34 -64.89
CA THR A 6 54.15 9.26 -63.77
C THR A 6 54.92 9.17 -62.45
N ILE A 7 54.54 10.01 -61.50
CA ILE A 7 55.04 10.01 -60.11
C ILE A 7 54.33 8.88 -59.37
N ILE A 8 55.08 7.93 -58.79
CA ILE A 8 54.57 6.95 -57.82
C ILE A 8 55.08 7.39 -56.45
N GLY A 9 54.17 7.89 -55.61
CA GLY A 9 54.43 8.22 -54.22
C GLY A 9 54.37 6.96 -53.35
N THR A 10 55.40 6.76 -52.52
CA THR A 10 55.51 5.69 -51.55
C THR A 10 54.62 6.00 -50.35
N LEU A 11 53.57 5.21 -50.12
CA LEU A 11 52.75 5.26 -48.90
C LEU A 11 53.43 4.42 -47.81
N VAL A 12 53.87 5.06 -46.73
CA VAL A 12 54.28 4.37 -45.49
C VAL A 12 53.02 4.19 -44.64
N GLY A 13 52.50 2.97 -44.57
CA GLY A 13 51.37 2.63 -43.70
C GLY A 13 51.85 2.33 -42.28
N THR A 14 51.55 3.22 -41.34
CA THR A 14 51.65 2.95 -39.90
C THR A 14 50.49 2.05 -39.45
N VAL A 15 50.78 0.85 -38.97
CA VAL A 15 49.82 -0.02 -38.27
C VAL A 15 49.70 0.50 -36.83
N ALA A 16 48.58 1.12 -36.50
CA ALA A 16 48.24 1.44 -35.12
C ALA A 16 47.64 0.19 -34.47
N ALA A 17 48.35 -0.38 -33.48
CA ALA A 17 47.81 -1.44 -32.64
C ALA A 17 46.78 -0.84 -31.67
N SER A 18 45.49 -1.13 -31.90
CA SER A 18 44.42 -0.78 -30.97
C SER A 18 44.50 -1.68 -29.73
N LEU A 19 44.92 -1.12 -28.60
CA LEU A 19 44.74 -1.74 -27.28
C LEU A 19 43.23 -1.72 -26.96
N ILE A 20 42.59 -2.89 -27.04
CA ILE A 20 41.24 -3.09 -26.51
C ILE A 20 41.39 -3.13 -24.99
N ALA A 21 41.11 -2.02 -24.31
CA ALA A 21 40.91 -2.03 -22.88
C ALA A 21 39.64 -2.83 -22.59
N THR A 22 39.78 -4.05 -22.07
CA THR A 22 38.66 -4.80 -21.52
C THR A 22 38.17 -4.04 -20.28
N ALA A 23 37.02 -3.40 -20.40
CA ALA A 23 36.33 -2.85 -19.24
C ALA A 23 36.13 -3.98 -18.23
N ALA A 24 36.58 -3.77 -16.99
CA ALA A 24 36.25 -4.67 -15.91
C ALA A 24 34.71 -4.81 -15.84
N PRO A 25 34.18 -6.02 -15.62
CA PRO A 25 32.74 -6.17 -15.47
C PRO A 25 32.29 -5.24 -14.36
N ALA A 26 31.28 -4.40 -14.64
CA ALA A 26 30.65 -3.61 -13.62
C ALA A 26 30.25 -4.57 -12.49
N SER A 27 30.77 -4.31 -11.28
CA SER A 27 30.35 -5.02 -10.08
C SER A 27 28.83 -5.08 -10.09
N ALA A 28 28.25 -6.28 -10.16
CA ALA A 28 26.82 -6.45 -10.03
C ALA A 28 26.39 -5.72 -8.75
N ALA A 29 25.37 -4.85 -8.85
CA ALA A 29 24.81 -4.24 -7.66
C ALA A 29 24.44 -5.37 -6.68
N PRO A 30 24.70 -5.21 -5.38
CA PRO A 30 24.29 -6.21 -4.40
C PRO A 30 22.80 -6.51 -4.56
N ALA A 31 22.42 -7.78 -4.43
CA ALA A 31 21.02 -8.17 -4.50
C ALA A 31 20.21 -7.35 -3.48
N PRO A 32 18.98 -6.94 -3.83
CA PRO A 32 18.19 -6.13 -2.93
C PRO A 32 17.95 -6.87 -1.62
N ALA A 33 18.07 -6.18 -0.49
CA ALA A 33 17.91 -6.75 0.84
C ALA A 33 16.95 -5.88 1.66
N TRP A 34 16.23 -6.50 2.61
CA TRP A 34 15.43 -5.74 3.56
C TRP A 34 16.34 -5.28 4.70
N ASP A 35 16.60 -3.98 4.75
CA ASP A 35 17.20 -3.32 5.90
C ASP A 35 16.16 -3.26 7.02
N HIS A 36 16.44 -3.95 8.12
CA HIS A 36 15.66 -3.82 9.35
C HIS A 36 16.18 -2.63 10.13
N LEU A 37 15.45 -1.53 10.02
CA LEU A 37 15.83 -0.30 10.68
C LEU A 37 15.41 -0.41 12.15
N ALA A 38 16.33 -0.02 13.04
CA ALA A 38 15.98 0.14 14.44
C ALA A 38 14.83 1.15 14.53
N PHE A 39 13.67 0.67 14.95
CA PHE A 39 12.51 1.49 15.23
C PHE A 39 12.58 1.89 16.71
N PRO A 40 12.26 3.13 17.10
CA PRO A 40 12.45 3.65 18.46
C PRO A 40 11.64 2.84 19.47
N ASN A 41 10.62 2.15 18.96
CA ASN A 41 9.68 1.32 19.68
C ASN A 41 9.67 -0.14 19.20
N GLY A 42 10.74 -0.59 18.55
CA GLY A 42 10.88 -1.97 18.06
C GLY A 42 10.72 -3.03 19.16
N TYR A 43 10.41 -4.26 18.72
CA TYR A 43 10.25 -5.55 19.42
C TYR A 43 10.07 -5.53 20.95
N ASN A 44 9.00 -6.17 21.42
CA ASN A 44 8.65 -6.39 22.84
C ASN A 44 7.96 -5.22 23.56
N LYS A 45 7.43 -4.24 22.82
CA LYS A 45 6.47 -3.27 23.35
C LYS A 45 5.05 -3.68 22.94
N SER A 46 4.28 -4.25 23.87
CA SER A 46 2.87 -4.65 23.64
C SER A 46 1.89 -3.47 23.58
N ASP A 47 2.36 -2.29 23.94
CA ASP A 47 1.53 -1.09 24.08
C ASP A 47 1.41 -0.31 22.76
N GLU A 48 2.16 -0.66 21.72
CA GLU A 48 2.20 0.11 20.47
C GLU A 48 1.97 -0.79 19.25
N THR A 49 1.16 -0.31 18.29
CA THR A 49 0.94 -1.02 17.01
C THR A 49 1.00 -0.07 15.83
N LEU A 50 1.87 -0.37 14.87
CA LEU A 50 1.94 0.22 13.54
C LEU A 50 0.77 -0.25 12.68
N ARG A 51 0.33 0.66 11.80
CA ARG A 51 -0.79 0.45 10.88
C ARG A 51 -0.43 0.78 9.45
N ASP A 52 0.29 1.87 9.24
CA ASP A 52 0.54 2.38 7.90
C ASP A 52 1.89 3.12 7.81
N VAL A 53 2.39 3.30 6.59
CA VAL A 53 3.67 3.93 6.30
C VAL A 53 3.56 4.78 5.04
N ALA A 54 4.19 5.95 5.04
CA ALA A 54 4.32 6.79 3.86
C ALA A 54 5.77 7.23 3.67
N ALA A 55 6.33 6.94 2.50
CA ALA A 55 7.68 7.35 2.14
C ALA A 55 7.67 8.60 1.25
N THR A 56 8.50 9.59 1.56
CA THR A 56 8.77 10.73 0.67
C THR A 56 10.13 10.60 -0.03
N GLY A 57 10.98 9.69 0.46
CA GLY A 57 12.29 9.33 -0.09
C GLY A 57 13.04 8.29 0.77
N PRO A 58 14.31 7.98 0.48
CA PRO A 58 15.11 7.02 1.24
C PRO A 58 15.56 7.59 2.61
N THR A 59 15.50 8.91 2.75
CA THR A 59 15.89 9.66 3.95
C THR A 59 14.72 10.31 4.68
N ASP A 60 13.48 10.10 4.20
CA ASP A 60 12.30 10.65 4.85
C ASP A 60 11.11 9.72 4.62
N ALA A 61 10.60 9.19 5.73
CA ALA A 61 9.45 8.30 5.77
C ALA A 61 8.73 8.47 7.10
N TRP A 62 7.45 8.13 7.12
CA TRP A 62 6.57 8.31 8.27
C TRP A 62 5.86 7.00 8.52
N ALA A 63 5.80 6.57 9.78
CA ALA A 63 5.07 5.39 10.21
C ALA A 63 4.07 5.81 11.28
N ILE A 64 2.84 5.31 11.17
CA ILE A 64 1.75 5.67 12.08
C ILE A 64 1.11 4.45 12.70
N GLY A 65 0.44 4.67 13.82
CA GLY A 65 -0.16 3.61 14.58
C GLY A 65 -0.94 4.09 15.80
N GLU A 66 -0.89 3.26 16.84
CA GLU A 66 -1.49 3.55 18.13
C GLU A 66 -0.54 3.20 19.28
N ARG A 67 -0.64 3.95 20.37
CA ARG A 67 0.08 3.73 21.63
C ARG A 67 -0.91 3.71 22.79
N ARG A 68 -0.84 2.67 23.61
CA ARG A 68 -1.55 2.52 24.88
C ARG A 68 -0.79 3.28 25.95
N LEU A 69 -1.44 4.26 26.54
CA LEU A 69 -0.92 4.98 27.70
C LEU A 69 -1.40 4.27 28.97
N ASN A 70 -0.52 3.47 29.57
CA ASN A 70 -0.80 2.69 30.78
C ASN A 70 -0.58 3.51 32.07
N LYS A 71 -1.19 4.70 32.18
CA LYS A 71 -1.17 5.49 33.43
C LYS A 71 -2.59 5.74 33.98
N PRO A 72 -2.93 5.26 35.18
CA PRO A 72 -4.17 5.63 35.87
C PRO A 72 -4.29 7.15 36.01
N PRO A 73 -5.51 7.74 35.95
CA PRO A 73 -6.81 7.07 35.93
C PRO A 73 -7.32 6.64 34.55
N ASN A 74 -6.62 6.97 33.44
CA ASN A 74 -7.12 6.74 32.09
C ASN A 74 -6.19 5.81 31.30
N ILE A 75 -6.59 4.53 31.17
CA ILE A 75 -6.09 3.67 30.09
C ILE A 75 -6.65 4.26 28.79
N SER A 76 -5.79 4.90 28.00
CA SER A 76 -6.19 5.50 26.72
C SER A 76 -5.32 4.97 25.59
N THR A 77 -5.92 4.83 24.40
CA THR A 77 -5.19 4.53 23.16
C THR A 77 -5.08 5.82 22.37
N CYS A 78 -3.85 6.26 22.12
CA CYS A 78 -3.55 7.48 21.38
C CYS A 78 -2.92 7.14 20.04
N GLY A 79 -2.95 8.07 19.09
CA GLY A 79 -2.15 7.96 17.87
C GLY A 79 -0.68 7.86 18.23
N ASP A 80 0.06 7.09 17.44
CA ASP A 80 1.52 7.07 17.45
C ASP A 80 2.05 7.44 16.08
N LEU A 81 3.12 8.22 16.04
CA LEU A 81 3.69 8.74 14.82
C LEU A 81 5.21 8.82 14.96
N SER A 82 5.89 8.12 14.07
CA SER A 82 7.34 8.09 13.97
C SER A 82 7.80 8.60 12.61
N ARG A 83 8.97 9.23 12.57
CA ARG A 83 9.58 9.75 11.35
C ARG A 83 11.00 9.23 11.19
N TRP A 84 11.33 8.76 9.99
CA TRP A 84 12.67 8.43 9.56
C TRP A 84 13.35 9.69 9.03
N ASN A 85 14.56 9.99 9.51
CA ASN A 85 15.33 11.17 9.09
C ASN A 85 16.53 10.83 8.19
N GLY A 86 16.64 9.59 7.72
CA GLY A 86 17.79 9.11 6.94
C GLY A 86 18.83 8.35 7.75
N GLN A 87 18.77 8.43 9.07
CA GLN A 87 19.70 7.75 9.97
C GLN A 87 19.00 6.92 11.03
N ALA A 88 17.96 7.47 11.64
CA ALA A 88 17.19 6.81 12.67
C ALA A 88 15.71 7.18 12.52
N TRP A 89 14.86 6.27 13.00
CA TRP A 89 13.50 6.63 13.33
C TRP A 89 13.52 7.44 14.63
N THR A 90 12.63 8.40 14.75
CA THR A 90 12.39 9.18 15.97
C THR A 90 10.90 9.41 16.13
N ASP A 91 10.42 9.59 17.36
CA ASP A 91 9.07 10.11 17.59
C ASP A 91 8.89 11.39 16.76
N GLY A 92 7.86 11.41 15.91
CA GLY A 92 7.56 12.58 15.11
C GLY A 92 6.76 13.61 15.90
N PRO A 93 6.60 14.84 15.37
CA PRO A 93 5.73 15.82 15.99
C PRO A 93 4.31 15.28 15.96
N MET A 94 3.73 14.98 17.13
CA MET A 94 2.35 14.51 17.21
C MET A 94 1.38 15.62 16.81
N PRO A 95 0.40 15.37 15.93
CA PRO A 95 -0.52 16.41 15.47
C PRO A 95 -1.41 17.01 16.58
N SER A 96 -1.76 16.22 17.60
CA SER A 96 -2.38 16.70 18.84
C SER A 96 -2.11 15.74 20.00
N TYR A 97 -2.05 16.27 21.23
CA TYR A 97 -1.93 15.45 22.45
C TYR A 97 -3.30 14.99 22.99
N GLU A 98 -4.41 15.33 22.33
CA GLU A 98 -5.77 15.06 22.81
C GLU A 98 -6.19 13.58 22.71
N CYS A 99 -5.31 12.69 22.23
CA CYS A 99 -5.54 11.24 22.22
C CYS A 99 -6.92 10.85 21.65
N ASN A 100 -7.22 11.28 20.42
CA ASN A 100 -8.47 10.99 19.70
C ASN A 100 -8.54 9.56 19.13
N GLY A 101 -7.90 8.60 19.79
CA GLY A 101 -7.70 7.25 19.30
C GLY A 101 -6.47 7.12 18.40
N LYS A 102 -6.37 5.95 17.76
CA LYS A 102 -5.33 5.57 16.81
C LYS A 102 -5.29 6.46 15.56
N LEU A 103 -4.10 6.58 14.96
CA LEU A 103 -3.98 7.03 13.57
C LEU A 103 -4.35 5.87 12.63
N ILE A 104 -5.10 6.17 11.57
CA ILE A 104 -5.72 5.17 10.70
C ILE A 104 -4.89 4.92 9.43
N ALA A 105 -4.52 5.99 8.74
CA ALA A 105 -3.79 5.94 7.46
C ALA A 105 -2.90 7.18 7.30
N ILE A 106 -1.89 7.08 6.45
CA ILE A 106 -0.96 8.17 6.13
C ILE A 106 -0.60 8.18 4.65
N SER A 107 -0.54 9.37 4.05
CA SER A 107 -0.11 9.57 2.69
C SER A 107 0.83 10.75 2.59
N ALA A 108 1.87 10.62 1.77
CA ALA A 108 2.89 11.64 1.63
C ALA A 108 3.21 11.87 0.15
N GLU A 109 3.04 13.11 -0.29
CA GLU A 109 3.45 13.55 -1.63
C GLU A 109 4.90 14.05 -1.60
N SER A 110 5.28 14.75 -0.53
CA SER A 110 6.62 15.31 -0.33
C SER A 110 6.91 15.46 1.16
N ALA A 111 8.16 15.81 1.52
CA ALA A 111 8.57 16.05 2.90
C ALA A 111 7.78 17.18 3.61
N THR A 112 7.04 17.99 2.83
CA THR A 112 6.24 19.12 3.30
C THR A 112 4.76 18.99 2.90
N SER A 113 4.34 17.84 2.40
CA SER A 113 2.95 17.53 2.06
C SER A 113 2.68 16.10 2.51
N VAL A 114 2.36 15.98 3.80
CA VAL A 114 2.02 14.71 4.45
C VAL A 114 0.67 14.86 5.12
N TRP A 115 -0.17 13.85 4.97
CA TRP A 115 -1.48 13.81 5.56
C TRP A 115 -1.68 12.52 6.32
N THR A 116 -2.21 12.62 7.54
CA THR A 116 -2.68 11.47 8.31
C THR A 116 -4.03 11.80 8.93
N LEU A 117 -4.71 10.82 9.51
CA LEU A 117 -6.00 11.03 10.15
C LEU A 117 -6.23 10.07 11.31
N ASP A 118 -7.08 10.48 12.23
CA ASP A 118 -7.66 9.65 13.28
C ASP A 118 -9.19 9.53 13.09
N SER A 119 -9.91 9.16 14.15
CA SER A 119 -11.36 8.99 14.13
C SER A 119 -12.17 10.28 13.96
N LYS A 120 -11.56 11.46 14.14
CA LYS A 120 -12.23 12.77 14.16
C LYS A 120 -11.59 13.81 13.27
N ASN A 121 -10.28 13.76 13.07
CA ASN A 121 -9.52 14.79 12.38
C ASN A 121 -8.60 14.18 11.32
N ALA A 122 -8.44 14.91 10.22
CA ALA A 122 -7.27 14.84 9.39
C ALA A 122 -6.22 15.83 9.88
N TYR A 123 -4.96 15.55 9.59
CA TYR A 123 -3.83 16.38 9.96
C TYR A 123 -2.97 16.60 8.72
N GLN A 124 -2.66 17.87 8.43
CA GLN A 124 -1.82 18.28 7.31
C GLN A 124 -0.46 18.78 7.82
N TRP A 125 0.62 18.14 7.40
CA TRP A 125 1.99 18.57 7.65
C TRP A 125 2.50 19.46 6.52
N THR A 126 3.08 20.60 6.89
CA THR A 126 3.60 21.61 5.95
C THR A 126 5.14 21.69 5.94
N GLY A 127 5.82 20.77 6.61
CA GLY A 127 7.28 20.82 6.80
C GLY A 127 7.73 21.39 8.15
N GLN A 128 6.84 22.09 8.85
CA GLN A 128 7.15 22.72 10.14
C GLN A 128 6.21 22.29 11.26
N SER A 129 4.91 22.24 10.96
CA SER A 129 3.88 21.90 11.93
C SER A 129 2.72 21.15 11.26
N TRP A 130 1.96 20.45 12.10
CA TRP A 130 0.68 19.89 11.70
C TRP A 130 -0.43 20.92 11.87
N THR A 131 -1.33 20.96 10.89
CA THR A 131 -2.60 21.66 10.97
C THR A 131 -3.72 20.64 11.13
N THR A 132 -4.53 20.79 12.17
CA THR A 132 -5.68 19.94 12.43
C THR A 132 -6.87 20.40 11.61
N ILE A 133 -7.49 19.45 10.90
CA ILE A 133 -8.63 19.68 10.02
C ILE A 133 -9.72 18.69 10.42
N PRO A 134 -10.88 19.14 10.94
CA PRO A 134 -11.96 18.24 11.29
C PRO A 134 -12.41 17.39 10.10
N LEU A 135 -12.68 16.11 10.35
CA LEU A 135 -13.28 15.24 9.33
C LEU A 135 -14.73 15.68 9.05
N PRO A 136 -15.25 15.37 7.85
CA PRO A 136 -16.61 15.69 7.49
C PRO A 136 -17.64 15.12 8.46
N VAL A 137 -18.68 15.90 8.73
CA VAL A 137 -19.91 15.44 9.37
C VAL A 137 -21.05 15.62 8.38
N SER A 138 -21.98 14.66 8.35
CA SER A 138 -23.19 14.81 7.53
C SER A 138 -24.09 15.94 8.06
N ALA A 139 -25.05 16.39 7.24
CA ALA A 139 -26.03 17.40 7.66
C ALA A 139 -26.85 16.98 8.89
N THR A 140 -26.98 15.68 9.16
CA THR A 140 -27.66 15.12 10.34
C THR A 140 -26.73 14.88 11.53
N GLY A 141 -25.47 15.33 11.45
CA GLY A 141 -24.48 15.18 12.53
C GLY A 141 -23.84 13.78 12.62
N THR A 142 -24.14 12.87 11.69
CA THR A 142 -23.48 11.56 11.64
C THR A 142 -22.00 11.73 11.29
N PRO A 143 -21.06 11.21 12.09
CA PRO A 143 -19.62 11.34 11.85
C PRO A 143 -19.16 10.44 10.70
N PHE A 144 -18.16 10.90 9.96
CA PHE A 144 -17.46 10.13 8.94
C PHE A 144 -16.40 9.23 9.56
N TRP A 145 -16.45 7.94 9.22
CA TRP A 145 -15.42 6.96 9.56
C TRP A 145 -14.53 6.73 8.35
N ALA A 146 -13.32 7.27 8.41
CA ALA A 146 -12.32 7.12 7.37
C ALA A 146 -11.69 5.72 7.41
N ASN A 147 -11.39 5.19 6.22
CA ASN A 147 -10.66 3.94 6.03
C ASN A 147 -9.25 4.18 5.46
N ASP A 148 -9.10 5.14 4.54
CA ASP A 148 -7.83 5.42 3.87
C ASP A 148 -7.74 6.90 3.39
N ILE A 149 -6.52 7.37 3.13
CA ILE A 149 -6.20 8.73 2.69
C ILE A 149 -5.15 8.72 1.57
N SER A 150 -5.29 9.61 0.59
CA SER A 150 -4.28 9.78 -0.46
C SER A 150 -4.15 11.23 -0.90
N VAL A 151 -2.91 11.75 -0.96
CA VAL A 151 -2.61 13.13 -1.38
C VAL A 151 -1.85 13.16 -2.71
N VAL A 152 -2.29 14.04 -3.62
CA VAL A 152 -1.58 14.34 -4.87
C VAL A 152 -1.94 15.73 -5.39
N GLY A 153 -0.96 16.49 -5.88
CA GLY A 153 -1.13 17.82 -6.47
C GLY A 153 -1.84 18.81 -5.53
N GLY A 154 -1.57 18.74 -4.22
CA GLY A 154 -2.25 19.55 -3.21
C GLY A 154 -3.74 19.22 -2.98
N THR A 155 -4.24 18.15 -3.61
CA THR A 155 -5.56 17.59 -3.36
C THR A 155 -5.43 16.36 -2.46
N THR A 156 -6.26 16.28 -1.43
CA THR A 156 -6.30 15.11 -0.55
C THR A 156 -7.66 14.42 -0.65
N TRP A 157 -7.64 13.11 -0.86
CA TRP A 157 -8.82 12.26 -0.89
C TRP A 157 -8.89 11.42 0.36
N ILE A 158 -10.08 11.31 0.95
CA ILE A 158 -10.38 10.36 2.02
C ILE A 158 -11.57 9.50 1.60
N VAL A 159 -11.50 8.22 1.93
CA VAL A 159 -12.58 7.26 1.65
C VAL A 159 -13.03 6.59 2.93
N GLY A 160 -14.30 6.24 3.00
CA GLY A 160 -14.87 5.69 4.22
C GLY A 160 -16.38 5.58 4.16
N ARG A 161 -17.00 5.75 5.33
CA ARG A 161 -18.46 5.61 5.47
C ARG A 161 -19.04 6.53 6.52
N LEU A 162 -20.30 6.88 6.34
CA LEU A 162 -21.20 7.34 7.40
C LEU A 162 -21.97 6.14 7.93
N SER A 163 -22.11 6.03 9.25
CA SER A 163 -22.94 5.00 9.87
C SER A 163 -23.86 5.62 10.91
N ASN A 164 -25.16 5.41 10.76
CA ASN A 164 -26.18 5.85 11.72
C ASN A 164 -26.85 4.65 12.43
N GLY A 165 -26.12 3.55 12.61
CA GLY A 165 -26.63 2.31 13.21
C GLY A 165 -27.22 1.39 12.15
N ASP A 166 -28.32 1.80 11.52
CA ASP A 166 -29.08 0.94 10.60
C ASP A 166 -28.68 1.10 9.13
N LYS A 167 -28.05 2.23 8.78
CA LYS A 167 -27.63 2.54 7.41
C LYS A 167 -26.15 2.91 7.36
N VAL A 168 -25.42 2.15 6.56
CA VAL A 168 -24.05 2.46 6.14
C VAL A 168 -24.10 3.14 4.78
N THR A 169 -23.51 4.32 4.67
CA THR A 169 -23.38 5.04 3.39
C THR A 169 -21.90 5.21 3.07
N THR A 170 -21.45 4.63 1.95
CA THR A 170 -20.10 4.88 1.43
C THR A 170 -19.95 6.33 1.02
N GLU A 171 -18.83 6.94 1.41
CA GLU A 171 -18.52 8.32 1.10
C GLU A 171 -17.05 8.48 0.69
N ILE A 172 -16.83 9.40 -0.24
CA ILE A 172 -15.51 9.88 -0.64
C ILE A 172 -15.53 11.40 -0.53
N TYR A 173 -14.54 11.97 0.14
CA TYR A 173 -14.36 13.42 0.24
C TYR A 173 -13.03 13.84 -0.37
N LYS A 174 -13.03 15.04 -0.96
CA LYS A 174 -11.88 15.72 -1.51
C LYS A 174 -11.62 16.99 -0.72
N TRP A 175 -10.45 17.16 -0.14
CA TRP A 175 -10.00 18.44 0.41
C TRP A 175 -9.45 19.30 -0.72
N GLN A 176 -10.10 20.42 -0.96
CA GLN A 176 -9.65 21.41 -1.93
C GLN A 176 -10.10 22.80 -1.48
N ASN A 177 -9.25 23.82 -1.68
CA ASN A 177 -9.57 25.21 -1.37
C ASN A 177 -10.04 25.44 0.08
N GLY A 178 -9.41 24.76 1.05
CA GLY A 178 -9.66 24.96 2.47
C GLY A 178 -10.94 24.32 3.02
N SER A 179 -11.57 23.40 2.27
CA SER A 179 -12.76 22.67 2.76
C SER A 179 -12.86 21.25 2.19
N TRP A 180 -13.56 20.38 2.93
CA TRP A 180 -13.93 19.05 2.44
C TRP A 180 -15.15 19.14 1.53
N GLN A 181 -15.03 18.59 0.33
CA GLN A 181 -16.10 18.49 -0.65
C GLN A 181 -16.49 17.02 -0.82
N ARG A 182 -17.77 16.70 -0.59
CA ARG A 182 -18.31 15.36 -0.83
C ARG A 182 -18.34 15.07 -2.33
N ALA A 183 -17.77 13.96 -2.75
CA ALA A 183 -17.82 13.52 -4.14
C ALA A 183 -19.14 12.80 -4.45
N LEU A 184 -19.68 13.01 -5.65
CA LEU A 184 -20.78 12.21 -6.16
C LEU A 184 -20.25 10.86 -6.66
N LEU A 185 -20.91 9.78 -6.25
CA LEU A 185 -20.48 8.41 -6.55
C LEU A 185 -21.55 7.67 -7.36
N PRO A 186 -21.21 7.11 -8.53
CA PRO A 186 -22.12 6.28 -9.32
C PRO A 186 -22.18 4.85 -8.76
N LEU A 187 -22.59 4.70 -7.49
CA LEU A 187 -22.58 3.40 -6.82
C LEU A 187 -23.66 2.47 -7.40
N PRO A 188 -23.35 1.18 -7.60
CA PRO A 188 -24.36 0.18 -7.93
C PRO A 188 -25.29 -0.07 -6.74
N ALA A 189 -26.43 -0.73 -7.01
CA ALA A 189 -27.34 -1.18 -5.97
C ALA A 189 -26.65 -2.20 -5.02
N GLY A 190 -26.99 -2.12 -3.73
CA GLY A 190 -26.40 -2.92 -2.67
C GLY A 190 -25.74 -2.06 -1.60
N GLU A 191 -25.27 -2.70 -0.54
CA GLU A 191 -24.48 -2.02 0.49
C GLU A 191 -23.05 -1.88 -0.02
N ASN A 192 -22.54 -0.66 -0.12
CA ASN A 192 -21.21 -0.42 -0.66
C ASN A 192 -20.25 -0.07 0.47
N THR A 193 -19.00 -0.52 0.36
CA THR A 193 -17.88 -0.14 1.23
C THR A 193 -16.66 0.19 0.37
N VAL A 194 -15.89 1.21 0.75
CA VAL A 194 -14.62 1.57 0.12
C VAL A 194 -13.52 1.41 1.14
N ALA A 195 -12.52 0.60 0.83
CA ALA A 195 -11.44 0.22 1.73
C ALA A 195 -10.17 1.05 1.51
N SER A 196 -9.83 1.35 0.25
CA SER A 196 -8.58 2.03 -0.09
C SER A 196 -8.73 3.01 -1.25
N VAL A 197 -7.86 4.03 -1.26
CA VAL A 197 -7.76 5.05 -2.30
C VAL A 197 -6.30 5.30 -2.68
N HIS A 198 -6.03 5.44 -3.97
CA HIS A 198 -4.72 5.77 -4.49
C HIS A 198 -4.82 6.87 -5.55
N ALA A 199 -4.30 8.05 -5.21
CA ALA A 199 -4.26 9.21 -6.08
C ALA A 199 -2.92 9.29 -6.81
N VAL A 200 -2.93 9.04 -8.12
CA VAL A 200 -1.73 9.04 -8.97
C VAL A 200 -1.46 10.43 -9.52
N ALA A 201 -2.54 11.12 -9.88
CA ALA A 201 -2.56 12.48 -10.38
C ALA A 201 -3.92 13.12 -10.02
N PRO A 202 -4.05 14.46 -10.08
CA PRO A 202 -5.32 15.14 -9.78
C PRO A 202 -6.53 14.67 -10.61
N ASP A 203 -6.26 14.09 -11.78
CA ASP A 203 -7.24 13.54 -12.73
C ASP A 203 -7.23 12.02 -12.84
N ASN A 204 -6.44 11.32 -12.01
CA ASN A 204 -6.33 9.88 -12.02
C ASN A 204 -6.24 9.36 -10.58
N VAL A 205 -7.41 9.03 -10.03
CA VAL A 205 -7.54 8.51 -8.66
C VAL A 205 -8.37 7.24 -8.69
N TRP A 206 -7.91 6.21 -8.01
CA TRP A 206 -8.59 4.93 -7.91
C TRP A 206 -9.04 4.69 -6.49
N ALA A 207 -10.24 4.14 -6.33
CA ALA A 207 -10.71 3.67 -5.04
C ALA A 207 -11.32 2.28 -5.20
N VAL A 208 -11.11 1.43 -4.19
CA VAL A 208 -11.60 0.05 -4.21
C VAL A 208 -12.26 -0.32 -2.91
N GLY A 209 -13.15 -1.29 -2.99
CA GLY A 209 -13.73 -1.94 -1.83
C GLY A 209 -14.69 -3.02 -2.24
N THR A 210 -15.79 -3.15 -1.51
CA THR A 210 -16.67 -4.32 -1.62
C THR A 210 -18.14 -3.92 -1.57
N ILE A 211 -18.93 -4.49 -2.48
CA ILE A 211 -20.39 -4.43 -2.51
C ILE A 211 -20.92 -5.63 -1.75
N ASP A 212 -21.94 -5.45 -0.91
CA ASP A 212 -22.63 -6.46 -0.11
C ASP A 212 -21.69 -7.24 0.84
N LEU A 213 -20.64 -6.58 1.34
CA LEU A 213 -19.62 -7.18 2.21
C LEU A 213 -20.22 -7.87 3.44
N TYR A 214 -21.22 -7.24 4.07
CA TYR A 214 -21.88 -7.75 5.27
C TYR A 214 -23.21 -8.44 4.99
N SER A 215 -23.50 -8.75 3.71
CA SER A 215 -24.75 -9.40 3.35
C SER A 215 -24.79 -10.84 3.89
N PRO A 216 -25.87 -11.25 4.57
CA PRO A 216 -26.01 -12.62 5.08
C PRO A 216 -26.10 -13.66 3.95
N ALA A 217 -26.31 -13.22 2.70
CA ALA A 217 -26.41 -14.09 1.54
C ALA A 217 -25.06 -14.50 0.93
N ASN A 218 -23.93 -14.05 1.49
CA ASN A 218 -22.58 -14.29 0.98
C ASN A 218 -22.46 -13.87 -0.50
N LYS A 219 -22.74 -12.59 -0.77
CA LYS A 219 -22.78 -12.03 -2.14
C LYS A 219 -21.74 -10.92 -2.35
N ALA A 220 -20.67 -10.92 -1.57
CA ALA A 220 -19.67 -9.87 -1.63
C ALA A 220 -18.98 -9.81 -3.01
N ARG A 221 -18.96 -8.64 -3.63
CA ARG A 221 -18.43 -8.38 -4.98
C ARG A 221 -17.48 -7.19 -4.98
N ALA A 222 -16.56 -7.16 -5.93
CA ALA A 222 -15.63 -6.05 -6.09
C ALA A 222 -16.34 -4.73 -6.42
N LEU A 223 -16.00 -3.68 -5.68
CA LEU A 223 -16.28 -2.28 -6.02
C LEU A 223 -14.97 -1.65 -6.51
N VAL A 224 -14.97 -1.13 -7.74
CA VAL A 224 -13.86 -0.34 -8.27
C VAL A 224 -14.38 0.98 -8.82
N LEU A 225 -13.78 2.08 -8.38
CA LEU A 225 -14.12 3.43 -8.77
C LEU A 225 -12.88 4.12 -9.35
N HIS A 226 -13.07 4.89 -10.42
CA HIS A 226 -12.01 5.69 -11.05
C HIS A 226 -12.46 7.13 -11.28
N TRP A 227 -11.69 8.06 -10.73
CA TRP A 227 -11.80 9.48 -10.98
C TRP A 227 -11.00 9.84 -12.24
N ASN A 228 -11.66 10.52 -13.18
CA ASN A 228 -11.09 10.92 -14.47
C ASN A 228 -10.77 12.43 -14.57
N GLY A 229 -10.72 13.14 -13.45
CA GLY A 229 -10.57 14.60 -13.41
C GLY A 229 -11.86 15.38 -13.25
N THR A 230 -13.01 14.79 -13.55
CA THR A 230 -14.31 15.47 -13.47
C THR A 230 -15.37 14.71 -12.69
N SER A 231 -15.40 13.38 -12.81
CA SER A 231 -16.35 12.53 -12.09
C SER A 231 -15.73 11.19 -11.71
N TRP A 232 -16.27 10.59 -10.65
CA TRP A 232 -16.02 9.19 -10.35
C TRP A 232 -16.84 8.31 -11.31
N ASN A 233 -16.24 7.22 -11.76
CA ASN A 233 -16.87 6.22 -12.61
C ASN A 233 -16.80 4.86 -11.92
N TYR A 234 -17.92 4.15 -11.86
CA TYR A 234 -17.92 2.75 -11.43
C TYR A 234 -17.46 1.86 -12.58
N LEU A 235 -16.48 1.00 -12.30
CA LEU A 235 -15.92 0.07 -13.26
C LEU A 235 -16.26 -1.36 -12.83
N PRO A 236 -17.21 -2.03 -13.52
CA PRO A 236 -17.54 -3.42 -13.22
C PRO A 236 -16.30 -4.30 -13.29
N ALA A 237 -16.10 -5.11 -12.24
CA ALA A 237 -15.10 -6.17 -12.22
C ALA A 237 -15.66 -7.44 -12.89
N PRO A 238 -14.79 -8.40 -13.29
CA PRO A 238 -15.24 -9.69 -13.79
C PRO A 238 -16.19 -10.40 -12.81
N GLY A 239 -17.20 -11.07 -13.34
CA GLY A 239 -18.08 -11.93 -12.54
C GLY A 239 -17.30 -13.09 -11.92
N LEU A 240 -17.71 -13.50 -10.72
CA LEU A 240 -17.13 -14.65 -10.03
C LEU A 240 -17.91 -15.93 -10.36
N ALA A 241 -17.28 -17.09 -10.15
CA ALA A 241 -17.99 -18.36 -10.26
C ALA A 241 -19.06 -18.49 -9.15
N PRO A 242 -20.03 -19.42 -9.28
CA PRO A 242 -20.95 -19.72 -8.20
C PRO A 242 -20.21 -20.02 -6.89
N LEU A 243 -20.79 -19.62 -5.76
CA LEU A 243 -20.22 -19.80 -4.41
C LEU A 243 -18.89 -19.07 -4.17
N GLN A 244 -18.53 -18.10 -5.00
CA GLN A 244 -17.38 -17.25 -4.78
C GLN A 244 -17.77 -15.84 -4.41
N THR A 245 -17.04 -15.26 -3.46
CA THR A 245 -17.13 -13.86 -3.08
C THR A 245 -15.75 -13.23 -3.04
N VAL A 246 -15.68 -11.92 -3.26
CA VAL A 246 -14.42 -11.18 -3.23
C VAL A 246 -14.55 -9.98 -2.31
N GLN A 247 -13.48 -9.74 -1.54
CA GLN A 247 -13.26 -8.53 -0.78
C GLN A 247 -12.01 -7.86 -1.33
N LEU A 248 -12.10 -6.59 -1.73
CA LEU A 248 -10.93 -5.78 -2.13
C LEU A 248 -10.48 -4.89 -0.97
N ASN A 249 -9.17 -4.85 -0.75
CA ASN A 249 -8.53 -4.11 0.35
C ASN A 249 -7.58 -3.02 -0.14
N ALA A 250 -6.89 -3.23 -1.27
CA ALA A 250 -5.79 -2.36 -1.70
C ALA A 250 -5.86 -2.04 -3.19
N VAL A 251 -5.39 -0.85 -3.55
CA VAL A 251 -5.21 -0.40 -4.93
C VAL A 251 -3.89 0.35 -5.11
N THR A 252 -3.24 0.13 -6.25
CA THR A 252 -2.11 0.95 -6.71
C THR A 252 -2.15 1.06 -8.23
N VAL A 253 -1.36 1.96 -8.82
CA VAL A 253 -1.26 2.12 -10.27
C VAL A 253 0.20 2.06 -10.69
N ALA A 254 0.50 1.18 -11.64
CA ALA A 254 1.84 1.01 -12.20
C ALA A 254 1.76 0.99 -13.72
N ALA A 255 2.61 1.78 -14.39
CA ALA A 255 2.66 1.85 -15.86
C ALA A 255 1.28 2.06 -16.53
N GLY A 256 0.41 2.87 -15.93
CA GLY A 256 -0.95 3.15 -16.43
C GLY A 256 -1.97 2.04 -16.17
N GLN A 257 -1.55 0.92 -15.56
CA GLN A 257 -2.44 -0.18 -15.19
C GLN A 257 -2.84 -0.05 -13.72
N ALA A 258 -4.13 -0.21 -13.42
CA ALA A 258 -4.61 -0.27 -12.05
C ALA A 258 -4.48 -1.70 -11.53
N TRP A 259 -3.85 -1.86 -10.37
CA TRP A 259 -3.67 -3.13 -9.69
C TRP A 259 -4.49 -3.10 -8.40
N VAL A 260 -5.27 -4.14 -8.18
CA VAL A 260 -6.12 -4.24 -6.99
C VAL A 260 -5.98 -5.61 -6.34
N GLY A 261 -6.07 -5.63 -5.02
CA GLY A 261 -5.80 -6.82 -4.23
C GLY A 261 -6.74 -6.98 -3.04
N GLY A 262 -6.96 -8.23 -2.64
CA GLY A 262 -7.72 -8.57 -1.44
C GLY A 262 -7.80 -10.08 -1.23
N ALA A 263 -9.01 -10.59 -0.99
CA ALA A 263 -9.28 -12.00 -0.73
C ALA A 263 -10.45 -12.52 -1.57
N LEU A 264 -10.33 -13.75 -2.05
CA LEU A 264 -11.38 -14.52 -2.70
C LEU A 264 -11.80 -15.66 -1.78
N THR A 265 -13.05 -15.67 -1.35
CA THR A 265 -13.61 -16.75 -0.54
C THR A 265 -14.46 -17.64 -1.43
N THR A 266 -14.19 -18.95 -1.39
CA THR A 266 -15.03 -19.97 -2.01
C THR A 266 -15.77 -20.72 -0.92
N TYR A 267 -17.08 -20.87 -1.06
CA TYR A 267 -17.94 -21.61 -0.14
C TYR A 267 -18.21 -23.02 -0.65
N GLU A 268 -18.56 -23.91 0.28
CA GLU A 268 -19.14 -25.21 -0.03
C GLU A 268 -20.54 -25.07 -0.63
N SER A 269 -21.08 -26.16 -1.17
CA SER A 269 -22.42 -26.17 -1.80
C SER A 269 -23.56 -25.73 -0.86
N ASN A 270 -23.32 -25.70 0.46
CA ASN A 270 -24.26 -25.19 1.46
C ASN A 270 -24.29 -23.65 1.56
N ASN A 271 -23.40 -22.95 0.84
CA ASN A 271 -23.25 -21.48 0.85
C ASN A 271 -22.99 -20.87 2.24
N ILE A 272 -22.53 -21.66 3.21
CA ILE A 272 -22.29 -21.25 4.60
C ILE A 272 -20.86 -21.59 5.02
N SER A 273 -20.42 -22.82 4.75
CA SER A 273 -19.07 -23.28 5.10
C SER A 273 -18.07 -22.75 4.09
N VAL A 274 -16.98 -22.17 4.57
CA VAL A 274 -15.85 -21.75 3.72
C VAL A 274 -15.10 -22.99 3.27
N LYS A 275 -14.95 -23.15 1.95
CA LYS A 275 -14.10 -24.17 1.34
C LYS A 275 -12.64 -23.71 1.28
N SER A 276 -12.41 -22.47 0.86
CA SER A 276 -11.08 -21.86 0.79
C SER A 276 -11.14 -20.33 0.81
N VAL A 277 -10.05 -19.71 1.26
CA VAL A 277 -9.81 -18.26 1.12
C VAL A 277 -8.43 -18.09 0.50
N ASN A 278 -8.36 -17.38 -0.62
CA ASN A 278 -7.13 -17.21 -1.39
C ASN A 278 -6.84 -15.72 -1.63
N ALA A 279 -5.56 -15.38 -1.77
CA ALA A 279 -5.16 -14.04 -2.14
C ALA A 279 -5.70 -13.72 -3.54
N PHE A 280 -6.47 -12.64 -3.65
CA PHE A 280 -7.06 -12.22 -4.91
C PHE A 280 -6.33 -11.00 -5.44
N LEU A 281 -5.90 -11.07 -6.70
CA LEU A 281 -5.22 -9.98 -7.39
C LEU A 281 -5.80 -9.87 -8.80
N MET A 282 -6.08 -8.64 -9.23
CA MET A 282 -6.43 -8.37 -10.62
C MET A 282 -5.83 -7.05 -11.07
N ARG A 283 -5.58 -6.96 -12.37
CA ARG A 283 -5.11 -5.73 -13.02
C ARG A 283 -6.09 -5.26 -14.08
N ARG A 284 -6.12 -3.96 -14.29
CA ARG A 284 -6.83 -3.32 -15.39
C ARG A 284 -5.85 -2.72 -16.37
N ASP A 285 -5.96 -3.12 -17.61
CA ASP A 285 -5.27 -2.50 -18.74
C ASP A 285 -6.32 -1.91 -19.69
N GLY A 286 -6.36 -0.58 -19.77
CA GLY A 286 -7.42 0.14 -20.47
C GLY A 286 -8.81 -0.26 -19.98
N SER A 287 -9.58 -0.92 -20.84
CA SER A 287 -10.93 -1.40 -20.53
C SER A 287 -11.01 -2.83 -19.98
N THR A 288 -9.90 -3.56 -19.96
CA THR A 288 -9.88 -5.01 -19.71
C THR A 288 -9.38 -5.31 -18.31
N TRP A 289 -10.14 -6.12 -17.58
CA TRP A 289 -9.70 -6.70 -16.31
C TRP A 289 -9.10 -8.08 -16.54
N THR A 290 -8.02 -8.38 -15.82
CA THR A 290 -7.39 -9.71 -15.82
C THR A 290 -7.10 -10.10 -14.38
N VAL A 291 -7.68 -11.22 -13.94
CA VAL A 291 -7.30 -11.86 -12.67
C VAL A 291 -5.89 -12.41 -12.83
N THR A 292 -5.00 -12.04 -11.93
CA THR A 292 -3.59 -12.46 -11.94
C THR A 292 -3.36 -13.43 -10.80
N PRO A 293 -3.13 -14.73 -11.07
CA PRO A 293 -2.96 -15.72 -10.01
C PRO A 293 -1.78 -15.39 -9.09
N SER A 294 -2.00 -15.53 -7.79
CA SER A 294 -0.94 -15.48 -6.78
C SER A 294 -0.18 -16.82 -6.76
N PRO A 295 1.15 -16.84 -6.58
CA PRO A 295 1.93 -18.05 -6.34
C PRO A 295 1.58 -18.54 -4.93
N GLU A 296 0.49 -19.29 -4.83
CA GLU A 296 -0.14 -19.65 -3.57
C GLU A 296 0.86 -20.32 -2.61
N PRO A 297 1.14 -19.73 -1.42
CA PRO A 297 1.71 -20.51 -0.35
C PRO A 297 0.59 -21.40 0.17
N GLN A 298 0.63 -22.70 -0.16
CA GLN A 298 -0.24 -23.83 0.26
C GLN A 298 -1.69 -23.48 0.67
N PRO A 299 -2.74 -24.10 0.08
CA PRO A 299 -4.12 -23.80 0.47
C PRO A 299 -4.28 -23.98 1.98
N GLY A 300 -4.54 -22.88 2.67
CA GLY A 300 -4.76 -22.89 4.12
C GLY A 300 -5.97 -23.77 4.44
N PRO A 301 -6.08 -24.30 5.67
CA PRO A 301 -7.27 -25.04 6.08
C PRO A 301 -8.51 -24.18 5.86
N ALA A 302 -9.66 -24.82 5.57
CA ALA A 302 -10.99 -24.24 5.40
C ALA A 302 -11.35 -23.27 6.56
N SER A 303 -10.85 -22.04 6.49
CA SER A 303 -10.89 -21.07 7.57
C SER A 303 -10.92 -19.67 6.98
N TYR A 304 -11.58 -18.76 7.68
CA TYR A 304 -11.67 -17.34 7.31
C TYR A 304 -10.31 -16.61 7.33
N ASN A 305 -9.25 -17.27 7.78
CA ASN A 305 -7.94 -16.66 7.99
C ASN A 305 -6.94 -16.95 6.86
N GLY A 306 -7.38 -17.45 5.70
CA GLY A 306 -6.52 -17.72 4.55
C GLY A 306 -5.84 -16.47 3.94
N PRO A 307 -5.00 -16.66 2.91
CA PRO A 307 -4.25 -15.59 2.24
C PRO A 307 -5.10 -14.41 1.81
N ARG A 308 -4.64 -13.21 2.18
CA ARG A 308 -5.22 -11.92 1.77
C ARG A 308 -4.13 -10.90 1.46
N VAL A 309 -4.37 -10.09 0.45
CA VAL A 309 -3.58 -8.88 0.19
C VAL A 309 -4.16 -7.74 1.02
N LEU A 310 -3.31 -7.05 1.76
CA LEU A 310 -3.65 -5.90 2.59
C LEU A 310 -3.12 -4.59 2.01
N SER A 311 -2.01 -4.65 1.28
CA SER A 311 -1.37 -3.46 0.71
C SER A 311 -0.70 -3.75 -0.63
N LEU A 312 -0.66 -2.74 -1.49
CA LEU A 312 0.00 -2.74 -2.79
C LEU A 312 0.87 -1.50 -2.95
N ALA A 313 2.06 -1.65 -3.50
CA ALA A 313 2.98 -0.54 -3.77
C ALA A 313 3.78 -0.78 -5.06
N VAL A 314 4.38 0.28 -5.61
CA VAL A 314 5.15 0.22 -6.86
C VAL A 314 6.62 0.53 -6.61
N HIS A 315 7.51 -0.41 -6.93
CA HIS A 315 8.95 -0.20 -6.80
C HIS A 315 9.63 -0.43 -8.14
N GLY A 316 10.19 0.63 -8.73
CA GLY A 316 10.67 0.58 -10.11
C GLY A 316 9.53 0.28 -11.09
N SER A 317 9.68 -0.78 -11.88
CA SER A 317 8.64 -1.30 -12.79
C SER A 317 7.77 -2.40 -12.17
N GLU A 318 8.04 -2.77 -10.92
CA GLU A 318 7.38 -3.91 -10.26
C GLU A 318 6.24 -3.44 -9.37
N VAL A 319 5.20 -4.26 -9.29
CA VAL A 319 4.13 -4.11 -8.29
C VAL A 319 4.38 -5.10 -7.18
N TRP A 320 4.33 -4.64 -5.94
CA TRP A 320 4.55 -5.44 -4.74
C TRP A 320 3.23 -5.56 -3.98
N ALA A 321 2.94 -6.76 -3.49
CA ALA A 321 1.76 -7.05 -2.67
C ALA A 321 2.19 -7.60 -1.32
N GLY A 322 1.65 -7.01 -0.27
CA GLY A 322 1.86 -7.36 1.13
C GLY A 322 0.56 -7.83 1.78
N GLY A 323 0.65 -8.80 2.67
CA GLY A 323 -0.47 -9.25 3.48
C GLY A 323 -0.11 -10.40 4.40
N SER A 324 -1.09 -11.24 4.74
CA SER A 324 -0.88 -12.38 5.63
C SER A 324 -1.95 -13.45 5.49
N HIS A 325 -1.73 -14.58 6.15
CA HIS A 325 -2.70 -15.64 6.43
C HIS A 325 -2.39 -16.28 7.78
N SER A 326 -3.21 -17.22 8.23
CA SER A 326 -2.92 -18.01 9.41
C SER A 326 -2.83 -19.51 9.10
N VAL A 327 -1.83 -20.17 9.65
CA VAL A 327 -1.62 -21.64 9.57
C VAL A 327 -1.38 -22.14 10.99
N ASP A 328 -2.20 -23.06 11.47
CA ASP A 328 -2.09 -23.66 12.82
C ASP A 328 -1.95 -22.61 13.96
N GLY A 329 -2.70 -21.51 13.85
CA GLY A 329 -2.68 -20.40 14.81
C GLY A 329 -1.53 -19.40 14.65
N ARG A 330 -0.62 -19.63 13.71
CA ARG A 330 0.52 -18.74 13.40
C ARG A 330 0.20 -17.82 12.23
N THR A 331 0.57 -16.55 12.31
CA THR A 331 0.40 -15.60 11.20
C THR A 331 1.53 -15.74 10.20
N ILE A 332 1.28 -16.03 8.93
CA ILE A 332 2.30 -16.20 7.90
C ILE A 332 2.18 -15.06 6.88
N GLY A 333 3.29 -14.39 6.62
CA GLY A 333 3.31 -13.22 5.74
C GLY A 333 3.17 -13.60 4.27
N LEU A 334 2.41 -12.78 3.54
CA LEU A 334 2.37 -12.79 2.09
C LEU A 334 3.18 -11.59 1.61
N LEU A 335 4.31 -11.83 0.93
CA LEU A 335 5.07 -10.80 0.25
C LEU A 335 5.48 -11.30 -1.13
N ILE A 336 4.86 -10.74 -2.15
CA ILE A 336 5.03 -11.16 -3.54
C ILE A 336 5.22 -9.94 -4.43
N ARG A 337 5.89 -10.12 -5.57
CA ARG A 337 6.15 -9.07 -6.57
C ARG A 337 5.78 -9.54 -7.97
N TRP A 338 5.25 -8.63 -8.77
CA TRP A 338 4.96 -8.84 -10.18
C TRP A 338 6.19 -8.48 -11.01
N ASP A 339 6.75 -9.47 -11.70
CA ASP A 339 7.99 -9.32 -12.50
C ASP A 339 7.72 -8.89 -13.96
N GLY A 340 6.47 -8.57 -14.31
CA GLY A 340 6.03 -8.31 -15.67
C GLY A 340 5.21 -9.45 -16.29
N GLN A 341 5.38 -10.68 -15.80
CA GLN A 341 4.74 -11.88 -16.32
C GLN A 341 3.92 -12.64 -15.27
N ALA A 342 4.43 -12.74 -14.05
CA ALA A 342 3.79 -13.48 -12.97
C ALA A 342 4.11 -12.87 -11.61
N TRP A 343 3.23 -13.14 -10.64
CA TRP A 343 3.53 -12.91 -9.23
C TRP A 343 4.54 -13.95 -8.75
N ARG A 344 5.58 -13.50 -8.06
CA ARG A 344 6.60 -14.36 -7.44
C ARG A 344 6.79 -14.01 -5.97
N PRO A 345 7.15 -14.98 -5.11
CA PRO A 345 7.66 -14.68 -3.77
C PRO A 345 8.78 -13.63 -3.84
N ALA A 346 8.68 -12.61 -3.00
CA ALA A 346 9.75 -11.65 -2.84
C ALA A 346 10.93 -12.31 -2.12
N THR A 347 12.13 -12.18 -2.68
CA THR A 347 13.38 -12.65 -2.07
C THR A 347 14.38 -11.51 -1.99
N PRO A 348 15.11 -11.37 -0.87
CA PRO A 348 14.97 -12.15 0.36
C PRO A 348 13.63 -11.85 1.07
N THR A 349 13.05 -12.86 1.72
CA THR A 349 11.93 -12.62 2.63
C THR A 349 12.46 -11.88 3.85
N PRO A 350 11.64 -11.02 4.50
CA PRO A 350 11.97 -10.52 5.81
C PRO A 350 12.39 -11.68 6.74
N PRO A 351 13.45 -11.56 7.54
CA PRO A 351 13.95 -12.56 8.47
C PRO A 351 13.04 -12.63 9.71
N PHE A 352 11.74 -12.75 9.47
CA PHE A 352 10.73 -12.95 10.48
C PHE A 352 10.11 -14.32 10.34
N THR A 353 9.92 -14.97 11.48
CA THR A 353 8.91 -16.00 11.65
C THR A 353 7.61 -15.33 12.08
N GLU A 354 6.49 -15.92 11.68
CA GLU A 354 5.17 -15.52 12.15
C GLU A 354 4.81 -14.03 11.91
N TYR A 355 5.02 -13.52 10.70
CA TYR A 355 4.85 -12.10 10.39
C TYR A 355 3.62 -11.77 9.55
N ASP A 356 3.18 -10.52 9.60
CA ASP A 356 2.32 -9.91 8.59
C ASP A 356 3.01 -8.73 7.89
N VAL A 357 2.47 -8.33 6.75
CA VAL A 357 2.77 -7.05 6.11
C VAL A 357 1.47 -6.26 6.10
N LYS A 358 1.37 -5.25 6.97
CA LYS A 358 0.18 -4.41 7.14
C LYS A 358 0.10 -3.37 6.03
N ALA A 359 1.22 -2.71 5.74
CA ALA A 359 1.30 -1.68 4.72
C ALA A 359 2.64 -1.68 4.01
N LEU A 360 2.59 -1.31 2.73
CA LEU A 360 3.71 -1.06 1.85
C LEU A 360 3.62 0.38 1.34
N SER A 361 4.76 1.06 1.23
CA SER A 361 4.82 2.38 0.62
C SER A 361 6.10 2.57 -0.15
N SER A 362 6.00 3.24 -1.28
CA SER A 362 7.12 3.48 -2.16
C SER A 362 6.94 4.81 -2.87
N LYS A 363 8.07 5.35 -3.34
CA LYS A 363 8.08 6.50 -4.23
C LYS A 363 9.04 6.21 -5.40
N PRO A 364 8.69 6.55 -6.64
CA PRO A 364 9.58 6.28 -7.78
C PRO A 364 11.01 6.79 -7.54
N GLY A 365 12.01 5.92 -7.74
CA GLY A 365 13.43 6.22 -7.53
C GLY A 365 13.94 6.07 -6.08
N HIS A 366 13.08 5.66 -5.16
CA HIS A 366 13.37 5.62 -3.73
C HIS A 366 12.79 4.33 -3.11
N GLY A 367 13.56 3.68 -2.23
CA GLY A 367 13.30 2.29 -1.78
C GLY A 367 11.88 2.00 -1.27
N LEU A 368 11.48 0.73 -1.34
CA LEU A 368 10.20 0.23 -0.83
C LEU A 368 10.23 0.10 0.70
N TRP A 369 9.22 0.62 1.38
CA TRP A 369 9.05 0.51 2.82
C TRP A 369 7.92 -0.45 3.16
N ALA A 370 8.08 -1.19 4.26
CA ALA A 370 7.10 -2.10 4.79
C ALA A 370 6.96 -1.92 6.30
N VAL A 371 5.72 -1.99 6.79
CA VAL A 371 5.43 -2.11 8.22
C VAL A 371 4.54 -3.30 8.49
N GLY A 372 4.72 -3.91 9.65
CA GLY A 372 3.97 -5.08 10.06
C GLY A 372 4.32 -5.49 11.49
N HIS A 373 3.89 -6.68 11.84
CA HIS A 373 4.18 -7.36 13.10
C HIS A 373 4.88 -8.68 12.80
N GLY A 374 5.84 -9.08 13.62
CA GLY A 374 6.49 -10.39 13.46
C GLY A 374 7.52 -10.70 14.54
N THR A 375 8.04 -11.92 14.50
CA THR A 375 9.06 -12.43 15.42
C THR A 375 10.37 -12.60 14.68
N ARG A 376 11.49 -12.07 15.18
CA ARG A 376 12.80 -12.20 14.50
C ARG A 376 13.25 -13.66 14.44
N VAL A 377 13.72 -14.10 13.28
CA VAL A 377 14.31 -15.44 13.10
C VAL A 377 15.50 -15.66 14.03
N THR A 378 16.31 -14.62 14.27
CA THR A 378 17.51 -14.70 15.10
C THR A 378 17.23 -14.56 16.60
N ASP A 379 16.03 -14.14 16.98
CA ASP A 379 15.64 -13.93 18.39
C ASP A 379 14.12 -14.17 18.54
N PRO A 380 13.71 -15.40 18.92
CA PRO A 380 12.29 -15.75 19.11
C PRO A 380 11.60 -14.98 20.23
N GLN A 381 12.35 -14.30 21.11
CA GLN A 381 11.78 -13.44 22.14
C GLN A 381 11.61 -12.01 21.64
N ALA A 382 12.09 -11.66 20.44
CA ALA A 382 11.90 -10.35 19.82
C ALA A 382 10.68 -10.39 18.89
N THR A 383 9.50 -10.30 19.49
CA THR A 383 8.20 -10.22 18.80
C THR A 383 7.64 -8.81 18.92
N GLY A 384 7.23 -8.23 17.80
CA GLY A 384 6.63 -6.90 17.81
C GLY A 384 6.50 -6.29 16.44
N ASP A 385 6.14 -5.02 16.43
CA ASP A 385 6.01 -4.28 15.19
C ASP A 385 7.39 -3.91 14.63
N TYR A 386 7.47 -3.95 13.31
CA TYR A 386 8.70 -3.71 12.57
C TYR A 386 8.49 -2.68 11.47
N VAL A 387 9.58 -2.00 11.14
CA VAL A 387 9.72 -1.24 9.90
C VAL A 387 10.90 -1.82 9.12
N ALA A 388 10.69 -2.10 7.85
CA ALA A 388 11.71 -2.61 6.96
C ALA A 388 11.77 -1.76 5.69
N ARG A 389 12.98 -1.60 5.13
CA ARG A 389 13.20 -0.89 3.88
C ARG A 389 13.97 -1.79 2.91
N LEU A 390 13.45 -1.98 1.72
CA LEU A 390 14.17 -2.63 0.64
C LEU A 390 15.28 -1.68 0.15
N THR A 391 16.53 -2.14 0.23
CA THR A 391 17.72 -1.45 -0.29
C THR A 391 18.36 -2.25 -1.42
N GLY A 392 19.05 -1.54 -2.32
CA GLY A 392 19.44 -2.04 -3.64
C GLY A 392 18.39 -1.71 -4.69
#